data_AF-A0A254SSH8-F1
#
_entry.id   AF-A0A254SSH8-F1
#
_cell.length_a   1.000
_cell.length_b   1.000
_cell.length_c   1.000
_cell.angle_alpha   90.00
_cell.angle_beta   90.00
_cell.angle_gamma   90.00
#
_symmetry.space_group_name_H-M   'P 1'
#
loop_
_entity.id
_entity.type
_entity.pdbx_description
1 polymer ?
#
loop_
_entity_poly.entity_id
_entity_poly.type
_entity_poly.pdbx_seq_one_letter_code
_entity_poly.pdbx_strand_id
1 'polypeptide(L)'
;MTDKQLTPNFKLSEFIKTDPTPYQESLIQLLAENLQLVRDKLQPYAVEGKKVSINITSGVRTSADYDRLKAKGYNPSKTSDHFCGLQLDCKPTLGAADVIITNCKLSLKEIFAKIMYWDKTLQVSFGQVIYEYNPATKAEWIHLGNDWKKIFMPDITVSRKKYMQSLDNGKTYQEVK
;
A
#
# COMPACT_ATOMS: atom_id res chain seq x y z
N MET A 1 17.48 11.02 11.26
CA MET A 1 16.72 9.79 11.48
C MET A 1 17.64 8.59 11.32
N THR A 2 17.79 7.76 12.36
CA THR A 2 18.46 6.45 12.21
C THR A 2 17.52 5.56 11.40
N ASP A 3 17.99 5.03 10.27
CA ASP A 3 17.17 4.23 9.36
C ASP A 3 16.83 2.87 10.00
N LYS A 4 15.72 2.82 10.74
CA LYS A 4 15.26 1.66 11.50
C LYS A 4 14.87 0.53 10.54
N GLN A 5 15.41 -0.67 10.76
CA GLN A 5 14.96 -1.89 10.10
C GLN A 5 13.61 -2.30 10.68
N LEU A 6 12.59 -2.45 9.84
CA LEU A 6 11.23 -2.84 10.26
C LEU A 6 11.03 -4.36 10.14
N THR A 7 11.47 -4.92 9.03
CA THR A 7 11.51 -6.38 8.74
C THR A 7 12.78 -6.67 7.94
N PRO A 8 13.16 -7.94 7.65
CA PRO A 8 14.43 -8.23 6.96
C PRO A 8 14.62 -7.53 5.61
N ASN A 9 13.54 -7.14 4.91
CA ASN A 9 13.62 -6.52 3.59
C ASN A 9 12.99 -5.11 3.51
N PHE A 10 12.59 -4.53 4.64
CA PHE A 10 11.98 -3.20 4.67
C PHE A 10 12.54 -2.34 5.81
N LYS A 11 12.86 -1.10 5.47
CA LYS A 11 13.33 -0.06 6.39
C LYS A 11 12.34 1.10 6.46
N LEU A 12 12.38 1.84 7.57
CA LEU A 12 11.49 2.96 7.82
C LEU A 12 11.61 4.06 6.75
N SER A 13 12.84 4.35 6.30
CA SER A 13 13.09 5.40 5.28
C SER A 13 12.47 5.12 3.92
N GLU A 14 12.03 3.88 3.65
CA GLU A 14 11.31 3.52 2.43
C GLU A 14 9.85 4.01 2.46
N PHE A 15 9.25 4.12 3.65
CA PHE A 15 7.86 4.53 3.83
C PHE A 15 7.71 6.01 4.14
N ILE A 16 8.63 6.62 4.89
CA ILE A 16 8.50 8.01 5.33
C ILE A 16 9.83 8.75 5.26
N LYS A 17 9.79 10.04 4.92
CA LYS A 17 10.98 10.90 4.79
C LYS A 17 11.21 11.83 5.99
N THR A 18 10.26 11.88 6.91
CA THR A 18 10.25 12.71 8.12
C THR A 18 10.09 11.83 9.35
N ASP A 19 10.50 12.31 10.52
CA ASP A 19 10.37 11.57 11.78
C ASP A 19 8.88 11.23 12.06
N PRO A 20 8.50 9.94 12.07
CA PRO A 20 7.12 9.55 12.35
C PRO A 20 6.80 9.71 13.84
N THR A 21 5.54 9.94 14.16
CA THR A 21 5.06 9.73 15.53
C THR A 21 5.09 8.22 15.87
N PRO A 22 5.09 7.83 17.17
CA PRO A 22 5.04 6.42 17.54
C PRO A 22 3.86 5.64 16.93
N TYR A 23 2.71 6.31 16.76
CA TYR A 23 1.54 5.72 16.13
C TYR A 23 1.73 5.52 14.62
N GLN A 24 2.32 6.50 13.92
CA GLN A 24 2.66 6.34 12.50
C GLN A 24 3.66 5.21 12.30
N GLU A 25 4.66 5.11 13.17
CA GLU A 25 5.63 4.04 13.13
C GLU A 25 4.98 2.66 13.31
N SER A 26 4.01 2.52 14.23
CA SER A 26 3.29 1.25 14.42
C SER A 26 2.44 0.87 13.20
N LEU A 27 1.81 1.84 12.54
CA LEU A 27 1.07 1.62 11.29
C LEU A 27 2.01 1.21 10.13
N ILE A 28 3.18 1.84 10.03
CA ILE A 28 4.19 1.51 9.02
C ILE A 28 4.77 0.11 9.29
N GLN A 29 5.05 -0.23 10.54
CA GLN A 29 5.52 -1.56 10.94
C GLN A 29 4.52 -2.65 10.50
N LEU A 30 3.22 -2.43 10.74
CA LEU A 30 2.16 -3.37 10.33
C LEU A 30 2.09 -3.56 8.80
N LEU A 31 2.29 -2.48 8.03
CA LEU A 31 2.38 -2.57 6.56
C LEU A 31 3.62 -3.37 6.15
N ALA A 32 4.78 -3.08 6.71
CA ALA A 32 6.04 -3.73 6.38
C ALA A 32 6.00 -5.23 6.67
N GLU A 33 5.34 -5.65 7.75
CA GLU A 33 5.12 -7.06 8.09
C GLU A 33 4.25 -7.78 7.05
N ASN A 34 3.11 -7.19 6.67
CA ASN A 34 2.28 -7.78 5.62
C ASN A 34 2.99 -7.82 4.25
N LEU A 35 3.72 -6.77 3.90
CA LEU A 35 4.52 -6.74 2.68
C LEU A 35 5.63 -7.78 2.68
N GLN A 36 6.23 -8.07 3.84
CA GLN A 36 7.21 -9.15 4.00
C GLN A 36 6.55 -10.52 3.70
N LEU A 37 5.34 -10.77 4.22
CA LEU A 37 4.60 -11.99 3.90
C LEU A 37 4.26 -12.10 2.41
N VAL A 38 3.87 -11.01 1.77
CA VAL A 38 3.64 -10.97 0.31
C VAL A 38 4.93 -11.29 -0.44
N ARG A 39 6.06 -10.68 -0.07
CA ARG A 39 7.37 -10.93 -0.67
C ARG A 39 7.75 -12.41 -0.59
N ASP A 40 7.62 -13.01 0.59
CA ASP A 40 7.99 -14.40 0.83
C ASP A 40 7.13 -15.36 0.02
N LYS A 41 5.82 -15.10 -0.08
CA LYS A 41 4.90 -15.89 -0.91
C LYS A 41 5.12 -15.72 -2.41
N LEU A 42 5.72 -14.62 -2.84
CA LEU A 42 6.07 -14.38 -4.23
C LEU A 42 7.41 -15.04 -4.63
N GLN A 43 8.26 -15.45 -3.69
CA GLN A 43 9.57 -16.03 -4.04
C GLN A 43 9.53 -17.25 -4.97
N PRO A 44 8.54 -18.17 -4.90
CA PRO A 44 8.43 -19.25 -5.88
C PRO A 44 8.25 -18.78 -7.33
N TYR A 45 7.84 -17.52 -7.53
CA TYR A 45 7.66 -16.88 -8.83
C TYR A 45 8.82 -15.96 -9.20
N ALA A 46 9.92 -15.98 -8.46
CA ALA A 46 11.08 -15.16 -8.76
C ALA A 46 11.66 -15.49 -10.15
N VAL A 47 12.19 -14.46 -10.81
CA VAL A 47 13.05 -14.65 -11.99
C VAL A 47 14.30 -15.44 -11.57
N GLU A 48 14.75 -16.36 -12.43
CA GLU A 48 15.90 -17.22 -12.13
C GLU A 48 17.14 -16.42 -11.70
N GLY A 49 17.79 -16.87 -10.62
CA GLY A 49 18.95 -16.19 -10.04
C GLY A 49 18.66 -14.87 -9.32
N LYS A 50 17.39 -14.44 -9.20
CA LYS A 50 17.00 -13.19 -8.53
C LYS A 50 16.06 -13.44 -7.36
N LYS A 51 16.03 -12.50 -6.41
CA LYS A 51 15.02 -12.44 -5.34
C LYS A 51 13.94 -11.45 -5.74
N VAL A 52 12.68 -11.76 -5.45
CA VAL A 52 11.56 -10.81 -5.61
C VAL A 52 11.87 -9.56 -4.79
N SER A 53 11.72 -8.39 -5.41
CA SER A 53 11.83 -7.10 -4.74
C SER A 53 10.49 -6.38 -4.78
N ILE A 54 10.08 -5.84 -3.64
CA ILE A 54 8.92 -4.96 -3.50
C ILE A 54 9.49 -3.57 -3.18
N ASN A 55 9.27 -2.62 -4.08
CA ASN A 55 9.76 -1.25 -3.96
C ASN A 55 8.60 -0.34 -3.55
N ILE A 56 8.74 0.39 -2.45
CA ILE A 56 7.77 1.40 -2.01
C ILE A 56 7.93 2.65 -2.89
N THR A 57 6.96 2.94 -3.74
CA THR A 57 6.98 4.12 -4.61
C THR A 57 6.31 5.33 -3.98
N SER A 58 5.38 5.10 -3.06
CA SER A 58 4.77 6.13 -2.22
C SER A 58 4.33 5.53 -0.89
N GLY A 59 4.98 5.92 0.21
CA GLY A 59 4.55 5.55 1.57
C GLY A 59 3.67 6.63 2.20
N VAL A 60 4.04 7.10 3.40
CA VAL A 60 3.34 8.17 4.12
C VAL A 60 3.45 9.49 3.36
N ARG A 61 2.31 10.17 3.20
CA ARG A 61 2.20 11.46 2.53
C ARG A 61 1.95 12.57 3.55
N THR A 62 2.57 13.70 3.31
CA THR A 62 2.24 14.98 3.94
C THR A 62 1.20 15.73 3.10
N SER A 63 0.62 16.81 3.65
CA SER A 63 -0.21 17.73 2.85
C SER A 63 0.57 18.30 1.65
N ALA A 64 1.88 18.54 1.79
CA ALA A 64 2.71 19.01 0.68
C ALA A 64 2.83 17.96 -0.45
N ASP A 65 2.83 16.66 -0.12
CA ASP A 65 2.80 15.60 -1.12
C ASP A 65 1.49 15.58 -1.91
N TYR A 66 0.36 15.85 -1.25
CA TYR A 66 -0.93 15.97 -1.91
C TYR A 66 -0.90 17.06 -3.00
N ASP A 67 -0.44 18.26 -2.64
CA ASP A 67 -0.38 19.40 -3.56
C ASP A 67 0.61 19.14 -4.71
N ARG A 68 1.78 18.57 -4.40
CA ARG A 68 2.79 18.18 -5.39
C ARG A 68 2.25 17.15 -6.38
N LEU A 69 1.50 16.15 -5.93
CA LEU A 69 0.89 15.12 -6.77
C LEU A 69 -0.22 15.70 -7.66
N LYS A 70 -1.08 16.56 -7.11
CA LYS A 70 -2.10 17.29 -7.89
C LYS A 70 -1.47 18.14 -8.98
N ALA A 71 -0.39 18.86 -8.69
CA ALA A 71 0.35 19.65 -9.67
C ALA A 71 0.95 18.81 -10.80
N LYS A 72 1.26 17.53 -10.56
CA LYS A 72 1.75 16.57 -11.57
C LYS A 72 0.62 15.87 -12.36
N GLY A 73 -0.65 16.24 -12.13
CA GLY A 73 -1.79 15.65 -12.83
C GLY A 73 -2.29 14.33 -12.25
N TYR A 74 -1.82 13.93 -11.06
CA TYR A 74 -2.42 12.83 -10.32
C TYR A 74 -3.71 13.26 -9.61
N ASN A 75 -4.51 12.28 -9.19
CA ASN A 75 -5.78 12.51 -8.51
C ASN A 75 -5.76 11.96 -7.07
N PRO A 76 -4.83 12.37 -6.19
CA PRO A 76 -4.83 11.89 -4.81
C PRO A 76 -6.14 12.31 -4.11
N SER A 77 -6.68 11.42 -3.30
CA SER A 77 -7.82 11.72 -2.43
C SER A 77 -7.37 12.50 -1.19
N LYS A 78 -8.18 13.48 -0.76
CA LYS A 78 -7.98 14.20 0.51
C LYS A 78 -8.18 13.30 1.74
N THR A 79 -8.83 12.16 1.57
CA THR A 79 -9.08 11.18 2.65
C THR A 79 -8.25 9.91 2.47
N SER A 80 -7.09 10.03 1.82
CA SER A 80 -6.22 8.89 1.50
C SER A 80 -5.56 8.31 2.75
N ASP A 81 -5.43 6.99 2.82
CA ASP A 81 -4.71 6.34 3.93
C ASP A 81 -3.20 6.60 3.92
N HIS A 82 -2.64 7.13 2.83
CA HIS A 82 -1.26 7.58 2.80
C HIS A 82 -0.98 8.67 3.85
N PHE A 83 -1.98 9.43 4.29
CA PHE A 83 -1.81 10.40 5.36
C PHE A 83 -1.55 9.77 6.74
N CYS A 84 -1.57 8.42 6.83
CA CYS A 84 -1.04 7.57 7.90
C CYS A 84 -1.08 8.20 9.31
N GLY A 85 -2.11 7.88 10.08
CA GLY A 85 -2.26 8.35 11.46
C GLY A 85 -2.69 9.81 11.61
N LEU A 86 -2.86 10.56 10.53
CA LEU A 86 -3.53 11.87 10.56
C LEU A 86 -5.05 11.68 10.62
N GLN A 87 -5.71 12.51 11.43
CA GLN A 87 -7.17 12.60 11.44
C GLN A 87 -7.59 13.57 10.34
N LEU A 88 -8.27 13.06 9.32
CA LEU A 88 -8.80 13.87 8.21
C LEU A 88 -10.31 13.77 8.21
N ASP A 89 -11.00 14.90 8.32
CA ASP A 89 -12.46 14.98 8.42
C ASP A 89 -13.03 14.05 9.51
N CYS A 90 -12.40 14.07 10.69
CA CYS A 90 -12.70 13.21 11.83
C CYS A 90 -12.52 11.69 11.60
N LYS A 91 -11.95 11.28 10.46
CA LYS A 91 -11.67 9.88 10.14
C LYS A 91 -10.18 9.58 10.32
N PRO A 92 -9.81 8.53 11.05
CA PRO A 92 -8.43 8.10 11.16
C PRO A 92 -7.95 7.52 9.82
N THR A 93 -6.73 7.88 9.43
CA THR A 93 -6.05 7.32 8.26
C THR A 93 -5.18 6.14 8.68
N LEU A 94 -5.25 5.04 7.93
CA LEU A 94 -4.76 3.74 8.42
C LEU A 94 -3.31 3.44 8.05
N GLY A 95 -2.70 4.29 7.23
CA GLY A 95 -1.43 3.98 6.58
C GLY A 95 -1.66 3.13 5.34
N ALA A 96 -1.04 3.56 4.24
CA ALA A 96 -0.98 2.81 3.00
C ALA A 96 0.35 3.01 2.29
N ALA A 97 0.67 2.07 1.41
CA ALA A 97 1.82 2.14 0.52
C ALA A 97 1.43 1.79 -0.91
N ASP A 98 1.97 2.52 -1.87
CA ASP A 98 1.98 2.16 -3.28
C ASP A 98 3.26 1.39 -3.55
N VAL A 99 3.14 0.22 -4.17
CA VAL A 99 4.26 -0.68 -4.41
C VAL A 99 4.38 -1.09 -5.87
N ILE A 100 5.63 -1.24 -6.31
CA ILE A 100 6.00 -1.92 -7.56
C ILE A 100 6.79 -3.17 -7.20
N ILE A 101 6.49 -4.27 -7.88
CA ILE A 101 7.11 -5.56 -7.63
C ILE A 101 7.95 -5.92 -8.85
N THR A 102 9.22 -6.24 -8.60
CA THR A 102 10.23 -6.53 -9.63
C THR A 102 10.89 -7.88 -9.35
N ASN A 103 11.58 -8.43 -10.35
CA ASN A 103 12.18 -9.77 -10.31
C ASN A 103 11.16 -10.89 -10.04
N CYS A 104 9.91 -10.70 -10.47
CA CYS A 104 8.85 -11.70 -10.42
C CYS A 104 8.41 -12.03 -11.85
N LYS A 105 8.12 -13.30 -12.14
CA LYS A 105 7.63 -13.77 -13.44
C LYS A 105 6.18 -13.35 -13.71
N LEU A 106 5.45 -12.97 -12.66
CA LEU A 106 4.06 -12.55 -12.73
C LEU A 106 3.97 -11.05 -13.05
N SER A 107 2.97 -10.66 -13.82
CA SER A 107 2.55 -9.27 -13.99
C SER A 107 1.99 -8.70 -12.68
N LEU A 108 1.96 -7.37 -12.55
CA LEU A 108 1.35 -6.72 -11.37
C LEU A 108 -0.13 -7.07 -11.22
N LYS A 109 -0.86 -7.27 -12.31
CA LYS A 109 -2.26 -7.70 -12.28
C LYS A 109 -2.44 -9.12 -11.73
N GLU A 110 -1.56 -10.05 -12.10
CA GLU A 110 -1.55 -11.40 -11.54
C GLU A 110 -1.14 -11.40 -10.06
N ILE A 111 -0.19 -10.54 -9.68
CA ILE A 111 0.23 -10.38 -8.29
C ILE A 111 -0.92 -9.79 -7.45
N PHE A 112 -1.62 -8.78 -7.96
CA PHE A 112 -2.83 -8.24 -7.33
C PHE A 112 -3.87 -9.34 -7.06
N ALA A 113 -4.16 -10.19 -8.06
CA ALA A 113 -5.07 -11.32 -7.88
C ALA A 113 -4.58 -12.33 -6.81
N LYS A 114 -3.28 -12.59 -6.73
CA LYS A 114 -2.70 -13.43 -5.66
C LYS A 114 -2.81 -12.79 -4.28
N ILE A 115 -2.56 -11.49 -4.15
CA ILE A 115 -2.71 -10.77 -2.88
C ILE A 115 -4.18 -10.84 -2.42
N MET A 116 -5.14 -10.61 -3.32
CA MET A 116 -6.57 -10.78 -3.02
C MET A 116 -6.88 -12.20 -2.52
N TYR A 117 -6.36 -13.22 -3.20
CA TYR A 117 -6.55 -14.61 -2.79
C TYR A 117 -5.94 -14.90 -1.41
N TRP A 118 -4.73 -14.43 -1.15
CA TRP A 118 -4.06 -14.61 0.14
C TRP A 118 -4.77 -13.86 1.27
N ASP A 119 -5.32 -12.68 1.00
CA ASP A 119 -6.13 -11.96 1.98
C ASP A 119 -7.45 -12.70 2.29
N LYS A 120 -8.18 -13.14 1.25
CA LYS A 120 -9.41 -13.94 1.40
C LYS A 120 -9.18 -15.25 2.16
N THR A 121 -7.97 -15.82 2.06
CA THR A 121 -7.57 -17.04 2.78
C THR A 121 -6.79 -16.76 4.07
N LEU A 122 -6.82 -15.50 4.55
CA LEU A 122 -6.25 -15.05 5.84
C LEU A 122 -4.74 -15.25 5.97
N GLN A 123 -4.02 -15.36 4.86
CA GLN A 123 -2.56 -15.52 4.83
C GLN A 123 -1.81 -14.19 4.85
N VAL A 124 -2.49 -13.11 4.46
CA VAL A 124 -2.11 -11.70 4.64
C VAL A 124 -3.36 -10.94 5.07
N SER A 125 -3.23 -9.71 5.57
CA SER A 125 -4.39 -8.92 5.99
C SER A 125 -4.20 -7.45 5.68
N PHE A 126 -4.96 -7.00 4.68
CA PHE A 126 -5.05 -5.62 4.22
C PHE A 126 -6.49 -5.13 4.38
N GLY A 127 -6.68 -3.83 4.62
CA GLY A 127 -7.99 -3.20 4.62
C GLY A 127 -8.44 -2.82 3.23
N GLN A 128 -7.48 -2.45 2.38
CA GLN A 128 -7.71 -2.11 0.98
C GLN A 128 -6.54 -2.59 0.11
N VAL A 129 -6.88 -3.18 -1.04
CA VAL A 129 -5.94 -3.61 -2.08
C VAL A 129 -6.48 -3.05 -3.39
N ILE A 130 -5.69 -2.22 -4.07
CA ILE A 130 -6.08 -1.62 -5.35
C ILE A 130 -4.98 -1.85 -6.38
N TYR A 131 -5.34 -2.33 -7.56
CA TYR A 131 -4.48 -2.24 -8.73
C TYR A 131 -4.74 -0.91 -9.45
N GLU A 132 -3.70 -0.11 -9.67
CA GLU A 132 -3.82 1.17 -10.36
C GLU A 132 -2.94 1.21 -11.62
N TYR A 133 -3.50 1.77 -12.69
CA TYR A 133 -2.85 1.94 -13.97
C TYR A 133 -3.00 3.37 -14.48
N ASN A 134 -1.90 3.94 -14.95
CA ASN A 134 -1.87 5.22 -15.66
C ASN A 134 -1.68 4.98 -17.17
N PRO A 135 -2.71 5.20 -18.01
CA PRO A 135 -2.62 4.94 -19.44
C PRO A 135 -1.66 5.89 -20.18
N ALA A 136 -1.45 7.11 -19.67
CA ALA A 136 -0.57 8.10 -20.31
C ALA A 136 0.91 7.69 -20.21
N THR A 137 1.32 7.15 -19.06
CA THR A 137 2.71 6.73 -18.81
C THR A 137 2.91 5.23 -18.90
N LYS A 138 1.83 4.46 -19.07
CA LYS A 138 1.80 3.00 -18.95
C LYS A 138 2.35 2.47 -17.62
N ALA A 139 2.26 3.28 -16.56
CA ALA A 139 2.74 2.91 -15.23
C ALA A 139 1.66 2.13 -14.47
N GLU A 140 2.10 1.14 -13.70
CA GLU A 140 1.25 0.28 -12.87
C GLU A 140 1.81 0.21 -11.45
N TRP A 141 0.93 0.13 -10.45
CA TRP A 141 1.29 -0.13 -9.07
C TRP A 141 0.15 -0.81 -8.32
N ILE A 142 0.44 -1.33 -7.13
CA ILE A 142 -0.57 -1.84 -6.22
C ILE A 142 -0.59 -0.95 -4.97
N HIS A 143 -1.74 -0.39 -4.66
CA HIS A 143 -1.99 0.32 -3.41
C HIS A 143 -2.42 -0.69 -2.33
N LEU A 144 -1.78 -0.63 -1.16
CA LEU A 144 -2.01 -1.54 -0.04
C LEU A 144 -2.19 -0.73 1.24
N GLY A 145 -3.39 -0.82 1.83
CA GLY A 145 -3.75 -0.17 3.09
C GLY A 145 -3.88 -1.16 4.25
N ASN A 146 -3.55 -0.74 5.47
CA ASN A 146 -3.70 -1.57 6.65
C ASN A 146 -5.14 -2.03 6.90
N ASP A 147 -5.29 -3.20 7.51
CA ASP A 147 -6.58 -3.72 7.95
C ASP A 147 -7.11 -2.95 9.17
N TRP A 148 -8.23 -2.25 9.00
CA TRP A 148 -8.83 -1.47 10.08
C TRP A 148 -9.22 -2.32 11.29
N LYS A 149 -9.50 -3.62 11.11
CA LYS A 149 -9.83 -4.53 12.22
C LYS A 149 -8.64 -4.79 13.15
N LYS A 150 -7.42 -4.54 12.67
CA LYS A 150 -6.19 -4.65 13.47
C LYS A 150 -5.81 -3.35 14.17
N ILE A 151 -6.40 -2.23 13.75
CA ILE A 151 -6.08 -0.89 14.27
C ILE A 151 -7.15 -0.43 15.25
N PHE A 152 -8.42 -0.64 14.93
CA PHE A 152 -9.54 -0.18 15.75
C PHE A 152 -10.15 -1.30 16.58
N MET A 153 -10.85 -0.87 17.62
CA MET A 153 -11.75 -1.74 18.38
C MET A 153 -12.88 -2.28 17.47
N PRO A 154 -13.43 -3.47 17.77
CA PRO A 154 -14.39 -4.16 16.90
C PRO A 154 -15.70 -3.41 16.61
N ASP A 155 -16.01 -2.37 17.39
CA ASP A 155 -17.20 -1.54 17.31
C ASP A 155 -17.12 -0.45 16.22
N ILE A 156 -15.93 -0.16 15.68
CA ILE A 156 -15.78 0.79 14.59
C ILE A 156 -16.06 0.12 13.24
N THR A 157 -17.22 0.44 12.66
CA THR A 157 -17.57 0.00 11.29
C THR A 157 -16.98 0.94 10.25
N VAL A 158 -16.07 0.42 9.42
CA VAL A 158 -15.50 1.14 8.28
C VAL A 158 -16.15 0.63 6.99
N SER A 159 -16.95 1.49 6.34
CA SER A 159 -17.54 1.20 5.03
C SER A 159 -16.55 1.57 3.92
N ARG A 160 -15.65 0.64 3.59
CA ARG A 160 -14.70 0.77 2.48
C ARG A 160 -14.74 -0.45 1.58
N LYS A 161 -14.65 -0.21 0.28
CA LYS A 161 -14.48 -1.27 -0.71
C LYS A 161 -13.06 -1.81 -0.59
N LYS A 162 -12.97 -3.13 -0.39
CA LYS A 162 -11.71 -3.81 -0.05
C LYS A 162 -10.82 -4.06 -1.26
N TYR A 163 -11.39 -4.54 -2.37
CA TYR A 163 -10.66 -4.86 -3.59
C TYR A 163 -11.15 -3.96 -4.71
N MET A 164 -10.24 -3.20 -5.30
CA MET A 164 -10.60 -2.27 -6.37
C MET A 164 -9.55 -2.28 -7.47
N GLN A 165 -9.91 -1.69 -8.61
CA GLN A 165 -8.97 -1.35 -9.66
C GLN A 165 -9.28 0.05 -10.21
N SER A 166 -8.24 0.77 -10.64
CA SER A 166 -8.36 1.99 -11.43
C SER A 166 -7.52 1.85 -12.70
N LEU A 167 -8.14 2.11 -13.85
CA LEU A 167 -7.50 2.01 -15.17
C LEU A 167 -7.22 3.38 -15.81
N ASP A 168 -7.40 4.45 -15.04
CA ASP A 168 -7.40 5.84 -15.52
C ASP A 168 -6.68 6.80 -14.55
N ASN A 169 -5.64 6.30 -13.87
CA ASN A 169 -4.81 7.04 -12.94
C ASN A 169 -5.60 7.61 -11.73
N GLY A 170 -6.43 6.76 -11.12
CA GLY A 170 -7.20 7.06 -9.92
C GLY A 170 -8.42 7.97 -10.14
N LYS A 171 -8.90 8.14 -11.38
CA LYS A 171 -10.10 8.95 -11.65
C LYS A 171 -11.38 8.16 -11.38
N THR A 172 -11.40 6.89 -11.77
CA THR A 172 -12.49 5.96 -11.50
C THR A 172 -11.96 4.69 -10.86
N TYR A 173 -12.78 4.13 -9.96
CA TYR A 173 -12.50 2.88 -9.26
C TYR A 173 -13.65 1.91 -9.50
N GLN A 174 -13.29 0.66 -9.80
CA GLN A 174 -14.23 -0.45 -9.97
C GLN A 174 -13.94 -1.51 -8.90
N GLU A 175 -14.99 -2.01 -8.26
CA GLU A 175 -14.86 -3.11 -7.30
C GLU A 175 -14.52 -4.41 -8.04
N VAL A 176 -13.52 -5.13 -7.54
CA VAL A 176 -13.11 -6.44 -8.06
C VAL A 176 -13.65 -7.51 -7.12
N LYS A 177 -14.39 -8.48 -7.66
CA LYS A 177 -15.02 -9.55 -6.88
C LYS A 177 -14.10 -10.74 -6.68
#